data_AF-A0A1L9B0R0-F1
#
_entry.id   AF-A0A1L9B0R0-F1
#
_cell.length_a   1.000
_cell.length_b   1.000
_cell.length_c   1.000
_cell.angle_alpha   90.00
_cell.angle_beta   90.00
_cell.angle_gamma   90.00
#
_symmetry.space_group_name_H-M   'P 1'
#
loop_
_entity.id
_entity.type
_entity.pdbx_description
1 polymer ?
#
loop_
_entity_poly.entity_id
_entity_poly.type
_entity_poly.pdbx_seq_one_letter_code
_entity_poly.pdbx_strand_id
1 'polypeptide(L)'
;MGRSARVPEAIEFFKLNVEMFPTAANCYDSLGEAYAASGDKALAIQNYRRSLELNPKNANAEKVLERLEQPTAPKPGSREMP
;
A
#
# COMPACT_ATOMS: atom_id res chain seq x y z
N MET A 1 21.61 -1.85 8.18
CA MET A 1 21.19 -0.42 8.23
C MET A 1 19.77 -0.33 7.68
N GLY A 2 18.85 0.25 8.45
CA GLY A 2 17.40 -0.02 8.40
C GLY A 2 16.66 0.46 7.15
N ARG A 3 15.84 -0.43 6.58
CA ARG A 3 14.72 -0.11 5.69
C ARG A 3 13.59 0.65 6.40
N SER A 4 13.64 0.75 7.72
CA SER A 4 12.56 1.24 8.58
C SER A 4 12.52 2.77 8.75
N ALA A 5 13.57 3.50 8.35
CA ALA A 5 13.69 4.95 8.54
C ALA A 5 13.46 5.77 7.25
N ARG A 6 12.80 5.18 6.23
CA ARG A 6 12.41 5.90 5.00
C ARG A 6 10.92 5.83 4.70
N VAL A 7 10.20 5.01 5.46
CA VAL A 7 8.79 4.76 5.21
C VAL A 7 7.93 5.99 5.60
N PRO A 8 8.17 6.65 6.75
CA PRO A 8 7.47 7.88 7.08
C PRO A 8 7.69 8.99 6.05
N GLU A 9 8.94 9.19 5.62
CA GLU A 9 9.29 10.24 4.65
C GLU A 9 8.69 9.98 3.26
N ALA A 10 8.64 8.71 2.83
CA ALA A 10 7.99 8.34 1.58
C ALA A 10 6.48 8.62 1.61
N ILE A 11 5.82 8.32 2.74
CA ILE A 11 4.39 8.60 2.91
C ILE A 11 4.11 10.10 2.77
N GLU A 12 4.87 10.95 3.46
CA GLU A 12 4.67 12.41 3.38
C GLU A 12 4.92 12.94 1.97
N PHE A 13 5.94 12.44 1.27
CA PHE A 13 6.18 12.81 -0.12
C PHE A 13 5.02 12.41 -1.04
N PHE A 14 4.48 11.20 -0.89
CA PHE A 14 3.37 10.73 -1.72
C PHE A 14 2.03 11.40 -1.36
N LYS A 15 1.83 11.83 -0.11
CA LYS A 15 0.68 12.68 0.26
C LYS A 15 0.69 13.99 -0.53
N LEU A 16 1.84 14.67 -0.58
CA LEU A 16 1.99 15.88 -1.39
C LEU A 16 1.71 15.63 -2.87
N ASN A 17 2.14 14.47 -3.42
CA ASN A 17 1.81 14.11 -4.80
C ASN A 17 0.30 13.98 -5.03
N VAL A 18 -0.42 13.37 -4.09
CA VAL A 18 -1.88 13.24 -4.16
C VAL A 18 -2.56 14.61 -4.05
N GLU A 19 -2.06 15.52 -3.21
CA GLU A 19 -2.57 16.89 -3.10
C GLU A 19 -2.36 17.69 -4.39
N MET A 20 -1.19 17.56 -5.01
CA MET A 20 -0.85 18.26 -6.25
C MET A 20 -1.56 17.65 -7.48
N PHE A 21 -1.80 16.34 -7.46
CA PHE A 21 -2.36 15.60 -8.60
C PHE A 21 -3.51 14.68 -8.13
N PRO A 22 -4.66 15.24 -7.70
CA PRO A 22 -5.74 14.48 -7.06
C PRO A 22 -6.49 13.53 -8.00
N THR A 23 -6.26 13.62 -9.31
CA THR A 23 -6.85 12.77 -10.35
C THR A 23 -5.84 11.77 -10.94
N ALA A 24 -4.59 11.79 -10.48
CA ALA A 24 -3.54 10.93 -11.00
C ALA A 24 -3.50 9.60 -10.25
N ALA A 25 -4.02 8.53 -10.88
CA ALA A 25 -4.13 7.21 -10.28
C ALA A 25 -2.78 6.68 -9.72
N ASN A 26 -1.68 6.94 -10.43
CA ASN A 26 -0.33 6.54 -10.02
C ASN A 26 0.13 7.18 -8.69
N CYS A 27 -0.39 8.35 -8.33
CA CYS A 27 -0.07 8.99 -7.05
C CYS A 27 -0.69 8.21 -5.89
N TYR A 28 -1.95 7.79 -6.03
CA TYR A 28 -2.61 6.93 -5.04
C TYR A 28 -2.01 5.53 -5.00
N ASP A 29 -1.62 4.96 -6.14
CA ASP A 29 -0.91 3.66 -6.20
C ASP A 29 0.39 3.70 -5.38
N SER A 30 1.21 4.74 -5.60
CA SER A 30 2.48 4.93 -4.90
C SER A 30 2.30 5.21 -3.40
N LEU A 31 1.28 6.00 -3.03
CA LEU A 31 0.93 6.23 -1.63
C LEU A 31 0.45 4.94 -0.95
N GLY A 32 -0.34 4.13 -1.66
CA GLY A 32 -0.77 2.80 -1.22
C GLY A 32 0.41 1.85 -0.97
N GLU A 33 1.40 1.84 -1.85
CA GLU A 33 2.64 1.07 -1.68
C GLU A 33 3.41 1.50 -0.43
N ALA A 34 3.54 2.80 -0.19
CA ALA A 34 4.22 3.33 0.98
C ALA A 34 3.50 2.94 2.28
N TYR A 35 2.17 3.03 2.32
CA TYR A 35 1.39 2.56 3.46
C TYR A 35 1.49 1.05 3.65
N ALA A 36 1.47 0.25 2.58
CA ALA A 36 1.63 -1.20 2.67
C ALA A 36 3.01 -1.57 3.25
N ALA A 37 4.07 -0.87 2.83
CA ALA A 37 5.42 -1.04 3.36
C ALA A 37 5.53 -0.60 4.83
N SER A 38 4.70 0.34 5.29
CA SER A 38 4.62 0.77 6.68
C SER A 38 3.88 -0.19 7.61
N GLY A 39 3.15 -1.15 7.03
CA GLY A 39 2.26 -2.04 7.75
C GLY A 39 0.85 -1.46 7.96
N ASP A 40 0.60 -0.21 7.57
CA ASP A 40 -0.74 0.39 7.57
C ASP A 40 -1.58 -0.13 6.40
N LYS A 41 -2.08 -1.35 6.59
CA LYS A 41 -2.87 -2.09 5.61
C LYS A 41 -4.18 -1.38 5.26
N ALA A 42 -4.78 -0.68 6.23
CA ALA A 42 -6.06 0.00 6.03
C ALA A 42 -5.90 1.19 5.08
N LEU A 43 -4.88 2.04 5.33
CA LEU A 43 -4.58 3.16 4.45
C LEU A 43 -4.07 2.71 3.08
N ALA A 44 -3.32 1.60 3.02
CA ALA A 44 -2.92 1.02 1.74
C ALA A 44 -4.13 0.65 0.88
N ILE A 45 -5.09 -0.10 1.43
CA ILE A 45 -6.31 -0.51 0.72
C ILE A 45 -7.10 0.70 0.23
N GLN A 46 -7.27 1.73 1.07
CA GLN A 46 -8.00 2.95 0.68
C GLN A 46 -7.36 3.61 -0.54
N ASN A 47 -6.04 3.74 -0.56
CA ASN A 47 -5.31 4.39 -1.65
C ASN A 47 -5.32 3.55 -2.94
N TYR A 48 -5.13 2.24 -2.86
CA TYR A 48 -5.24 1.40 -4.06
C TYR A 48 -6.66 1.39 -4.66
N ARG A 49 -7.71 1.39 -3.81
CA ARG A 49 -9.10 1.51 -4.30
C ARG A 49 -9.30 2.83 -5.04
N ARG A 50 -8.78 3.94 -4.49
CA ARG A 50 -8.83 5.24 -5.18
C ARG A 50 -8.05 5.25 -6.49
N SER A 51 -6.90 4.57 -6.55
CA SER A 51 -6.18 4.38 -7.81
C SER A 51 -7.03 3.63 -8.85
N LEU A 52 -7.79 2.60 -8.46
CA LEU A 52 -8.65 1.85 -9.38
C LEU A 52 -9.90 2.62 -9.79
N GLU A 53 -10.46 3.46 -8.92
CA GLU A 53 -11.54 4.38 -9.28
C GLU A 53 -11.12 5.35 -10.38
N LEU A 54 -9.87 5.85 -10.32
CA LEU A 54 -9.32 6.80 -11.30
C LEU A 54 -8.79 6.09 -12.56
N ASN A 55 -8.21 4.90 -12.41
CA ASN A 55 -7.73 4.08 -13.50
C ASN A 55 -8.06 2.60 -13.24
N PRO A 56 -9.21 2.11 -13.73
CA PRO A 56 -9.62 0.72 -13.59
C PRO A 56 -8.65 -0.29 -14.23
N LYS A 57 -7.72 0.15 -15.07
CA LYS A 57 -6.71 -0.70 -15.72
C LYS A 57 -5.41 -0.82 -14.91
N ASN A 58 -5.35 -0.28 -13.68
CA ASN A 58 -4.18 -0.43 -12.83
C ASN A 58 -4.08 -1.87 -12.26
N ALA A 59 -3.51 -2.78 -13.04
CA ALA A 59 -3.31 -4.17 -12.64
C ALA A 59 -2.40 -4.35 -11.42
N ASN A 60 -1.55 -3.36 -11.08
CA ASN A 60 -0.75 -3.41 -9.85
C ASN A 60 -1.66 -3.24 -8.63
N ALA A 61 -2.46 -2.17 -8.62
CA ALA A 61 -3.39 -1.87 -7.54
C ALA A 61 -4.38 -3.01 -7.29
N GLU A 62 -4.92 -3.62 -8.34
CA GLU A 62 -5.81 -4.79 -8.24
C GLU A 62 -5.12 -5.98 -7.56
N LYS A 63 -3.92 -6.36 -8.01
CA LYS A 63 -3.15 -7.47 -7.43
C LYS A 63 -2.76 -7.21 -5.98
N VAL A 64 -2.39 -5.97 -5.64
CA VAL A 64 -2.00 -5.64 -4.27
C VAL A 64 -3.24 -5.68 -3.37
N LEU A 65 -4.37 -5.11 -3.80
CA LEU A 65 -5.63 -5.17 -3.06
C LEU A 65 -6.05 -6.59 -2.80
N GLU A 66 -6.02 -7.48 -3.79
CA GLU A 66 -6.36 -8.89 -3.58
C GLU A 66 -5.49 -9.54 -2.49
N ARG A 67 -4.18 -9.24 -2.46
CA ARG A 67 -3.27 -9.75 -1.42
C ARG A 67 -3.53 -9.12 -0.05
N LEU A 68 -3.91 -7.85 0.00
CA LEU A 68 -4.22 -7.16 1.26
C LEU A 68 -5.63 -7.57 1.76
N GLU A 69 -6.61 -7.76 0.92
CA GLU A 69 -7.97 -8.10 1.37
C GLU A 69 -8.12 -9.57 1.74
N GLN A 70 -7.23 -10.44 1.24
CA GLN A 70 -7.15 -11.81 1.72
C GLN A 70 -6.95 -11.82 3.26
N PRO A 71 -7.79 -12.58 4.00
CA PRO A 71 -7.49 -12.91 5.39
C PRO A 71 -6.12 -13.52 5.36
N THR A 72 -5.14 -12.92 6.05
CA THR A 72 -3.81 -13.49 6.15
C THR A 72 -3.99 -14.91 6.68
N ALA A 73 -3.83 -15.91 5.83
CA ALA A 73 -3.72 -17.28 6.29
C ALA A 73 -2.64 -17.27 7.37
N PRO A 74 -2.89 -17.85 8.56
CA PRO A 74 -1.88 -17.89 9.60
C PRO A 74 -0.62 -18.50 8.97
N LYS A 75 0.51 -17.78 9.04
CA LYS A 75 1.80 -18.30 8.59
C LYS A 75 1.99 -19.66 9.28
N PRO A 76 2.09 -20.79 8.56
CA PRO A 76 2.46 -22.04 9.21
C PRO A 76 3.94 -21.92 9.57
N GLY A 77 4.25 -21.48 10.79
CA GLY A 77 5.64 -21.17 11.13
C GLY A 77 5.97 -20.65 12.52
N SER A 78 5.02 -20.50 13.45
CA SER A 78 5.35 -20.35 14.87
C SER A 78 5.19 -21.70 15.59
N ARG A 79 5.94 -22.70 15.14
CA ARG A 79 6.27 -23.86 15.99
C ARG A 79 7.59 -23.54 16.65
N GLU A 80 7.52 -22.86 17.77
CA GLU A 80 8.62 -22.84 18.74
C GLU A 80 8.92 -24.30 19.07
N MET A 81 10.10 -24.78 18.66
CA MET A 81 10.58 -26.10 19.03
C MET A 81 11.19 -25.98 20.44
N PRO A 82 10.68 -26.68 21.46
CA PRO A 82 11.46 -26.99 22.64
C PRO A 82 12.55 -28.04 22.33
#